data_AF-U5GK72-F1
#
_entry.id   AF-U5GK72-F1
#
_cell.length_a   1.000
_cell.length_b   1.000
_cell.length_c   1.000
_cell.angle_alpha   90.00
_cell.angle_beta   90.00
_cell.angle_gamma   90.00
#
_symmetry.space_group_name_H-M   'P 1'
#
loop_
_entity.id
_entity.type
_entity.pdbx_description
1 polymer ?
#
loop_
_entity_poly.entity_id
_entity_poly.type
_entity_poly.pdbx_seq_one_letter_code
_entity_poly.pdbx_strand_id
1 'polypeptide(L)' 'MGIEQLHEVATHAYTLGRFQSSAVAAFQEAAEAYLVGLFEDTNLCAIHAKRVTIMPKDIQLARRIRGERA' A
#
# COMPACT_ATOMS: atom_id res chain seq x y z
N MET A 1 3.45 -12.47 -10.35
CA MET A 1 4.18 -11.19 -10.17
C MET A 1 3.75 -10.45 -8.89
N GLY A 2 3.32 -11.13 -7.82
CA GLY A 2 2.95 -10.50 -6.53
C GLY A 2 3.65 -11.08 -5.31
N ILE A 3 4.10 -12.34 -5.39
CA ILE A 3 4.81 -13.04 -4.31
C ILE A 3 6.32 -12.74 -4.26
N GLU A 4 6.94 -12.31 -5.36
CA GLU A 4 8.39 -12.07 -5.41
C GLU A 4 8.81 -10.81 -4.64
N GLN A 5 7.98 -9.76 -4.62
CA GLN A 5 8.28 -8.54 -3.86
C GLN A 5 8.14 -8.75 -2.35
N LEU A 6 7.17 -9.56 -1.92
CA LEU A 6 7.05 -10.02 -0.53
C LEU A 6 8.21 -10.93 -0.14
N HIS A 7 8.70 -11.78 -1.06
CA HIS A 7 9.91 -12.56 -0.82
C HIS A 7 11.12 -11.67 -0.64
N GLU A 8 11.29 -10.58 -1.40
CA GLU A 8 12.40 -9.63 -1.25
C GLU A 8 12.35 -8.83 0.06
N VAL A 9 11.16 -8.33 0.45
CA VAL A 9 10.95 -7.68 1.76
C VAL A 9 11.17 -8.68 2.89
N ALA A 10 10.65 -9.89 2.75
CA ALA A 10 10.94 -10.97 3.67
C ALA A 10 12.44 -11.26 3.67
N THR A 11 13.14 -11.27 2.51
CA THR A 11 14.60 -11.47 2.32
C THR A 11 15.38 -10.53 3.23
N HIS A 12 15.04 -9.25 3.21
CA HIS A 12 15.57 -8.23 4.12
C HIS A 12 15.20 -8.45 5.59
N ALA A 13 14.05 -9.05 5.87
CA ALA A 13 13.66 -9.47 7.20
C ALA A 13 14.24 -10.84 7.63
N TYR A 14 14.81 -11.69 6.77
CA TYR A 14 15.39 -12.98 7.19
C TYR A 14 16.78 -12.84 7.85
N THR A 15 17.35 -11.64 7.97
CA THR A 15 18.32 -11.38 9.07
C THR A 15 17.66 -11.53 10.46
N LEU A 16 16.32 -11.52 10.54
CA LEU A 16 15.50 -11.66 11.76
C LEU A 16 14.80 -13.05 11.89
N GLY A 17 14.87 -13.95 10.89
CA GLY A 17 14.33 -15.33 11.00
C GLY A 17 13.32 -15.75 9.91
N ARG A 18 12.80 -16.99 9.98
CA ARG A 18 11.83 -17.56 9.00
C ARG A 18 10.38 -17.22 9.38
N PHE A 19 9.58 -16.77 8.40
CA PHE A 19 8.15 -16.51 8.57
C PHE A 19 7.28 -17.75 8.32
N GLN A 20 6.17 -17.85 9.05
CA GLN A 20 5.10 -18.82 8.77
C GLN A 20 4.34 -18.42 7.50
N SER A 21 3.87 -19.39 6.71
CA SER A 21 3.09 -19.14 5.50
C SER A 21 1.82 -18.32 5.76
N SER A 22 1.14 -18.54 6.88
CA SER A 22 -0.04 -17.76 7.28
C SER A 22 0.30 -16.31 7.66
N ALA A 23 1.51 -16.05 8.18
CA ALA A 23 1.95 -14.68 8.47
C ALA A 23 2.16 -13.90 7.16
N VAL A 24 2.74 -14.54 6.15
CA VAL A 24 2.89 -13.95 4.81
C VAL A 24 1.54 -13.64 4.18
N ALA A 25 0.58 -14.57 4.30
CA ALA A 25 -0.79 -14.36 3.81
C ALA A 25 -1.48 -13.18 4.51
N ALA A 26 -1.39 -13.10 5.85
CA ALA A 26 -1.97 -11.99 6.61
C ALA A 26 -1.36 -10.63 6.22
N PHE A 27 -0.05 -10.56 5.99
CA PHE A 27 0.58 -9.33 5.49
C PHE A 27 0.09 -8.94 4.11
N GLN A 28 -0.12 -9.93 3.23
CA GLN A 28 -0.60 -9.70 1.88
C GLN A 28 -2.03 -9.15 1.90
N GLU A 29 -2.93 -9.76 2.68
CA GLU A 29 -4.30 -9.28 2.85
C GLU A 29 -4.35 -7.86 3.44
N ALA A 30 -3.54 -7.59 4.48
CA ALA A 30 -3.47 -6.26 5.09
C ALA A 30 -2.92 -5.20 4.11
N ALA A 31 -1.91 -5.55 3.32
CA ALA A 31 -1.33 -4.66 2.32
C ALA A 31 -2.34 -4.34 1.21
N GLU A 32 -3.07 -5.34 0.71
CA GLU A 32 -4.13 -5.13 -0.28
C GLU A 32 -5.25 -4.26 0.27
N ALA A 33 -5.77 -4.55 1.46
CA ALA A 33 -6.83 -3.76 2.09
C ALA A 33 -6.42 -2.28 2.26
N TYR A 34 -5.17 -2.04 2.70
CA TYR A 34 -4.63 -0.70 2.83
C TYR A 34 -4.50 0.02 1.49
N LEU A 35 -3.91 -0.65 0.48
CA LEU A 35 -3.70 -0.05 -0.84
C LEU A 35 -5.02 0.23 -1.55
N VAL A 36 -6.00 -0.68 -1.47
CA VAL A 36 -7.34 -0.47 -2.02
C VAL A 36 -7.97 0.78 -1.41
N GLY A 37 -8.03 0.88 -0.07
CA GLY A 37 -8.58 2.05 0.59
C GLY A 37 -7.82 3.35 0.27
N LEU A 38 -6.49 3.29 0.17
CA LEU A 38 -5.68 4.45 -0.21
C LEU A 38 -5.98 4.91 -1.65
N PHE A 39 -6.16 3.97 -2.58
CA PHE A 39 -6.48 4.30 -3.98
C PHE A 39 -7.90 4.80 -4.16
N GLU A 40 -8.85 4.38 -3.33
CA GLU A 40 -10.20 4.95 -3.27
C GLU A 40 -10.15 6.46 -2.93
N ASP A 41 -9.44 6.83 -1.86
CA ASP A 41 -9.26 8.23 -1.47
C ASP A 41 -8.45 9.03 -2.49
N THR A 42 -7.44 8.41 -3.08
CA THR A 42 -6.64 9.01 -4.16
C THR A 42 -7.52 9.32 -5.37
N ASN A 43 -8.44 8.42 -5.73
CA ASN A 43 -9.39 8.63 -6.81
C ASN A 43 -10.34 9.79 -6.49
N LEU A 44 -10.84 9.88 -5.25
CA LEU A 44 -11.64 11.02 -4.79
C LEU A 44 -10.87 12.35 -4.92
N CYS A 45 -9.58 12.37 -4.57
CA CYS A 45 -8.73 13.55 -4.75
C CYS A 45 -8.56 13.94 -6.23
N ALA A 46 -8.41 12.96 -7.13
CA ALA A 46 -8.32 13.22 -8.57
C ALA A 46 -9.64 13.79 -9.13
N ILE A 47 -10.78 13.23 -8.72
CA ILE A 47 -12.13 13.69 -9.09
C ILE A 47 -12.38 15.12 -8.57
N HIS A 48 -12.00 15.40 -7.32
CA HIS A 48 -12.08 16.74 -6.75
C HIS A 48 -11.31 17.78 -7.58
N ALA A 49 -10.17 17.36 -8.14
CA ALA A 49 -9.35 18.16 -9.05
C ALA A 49 -9.79 18.09 -10.54
N LYS A 50 -10.99 17.60 -10.84
CA LYS A 50 -11.57 17.46 -12.19
C LYS A 50 -10.74 16.60 -13.15
N ARG A 51 -10.09 15.56 -12.65
CA ARG A 51 -9.32 14.58 -13.43
C ARG A 51 -9.85 13.17 -13.23
N VAL A 52 -9.54 12.29 -14.19
CA VAL A 52 -9.81 10.85 -14.11
C VAL A 52 -8.52 10.07 -13.82
N THR A 53 -7.38 10.53 -14.35
CA THR A 53 -6.08 9.94 -14.08
C THR A 53 -5.55 10.38 -12.71
N ILE A 54 -5.32 9.41 -11.83
CA ILE A 54 -4.65 9.62 -10.55
C ILE A 54 -3.17 9.99 -10.75
N MET A 55 -2.65 10.83 -9.88
CA MET A 55 -1.27 11.32 -9.92
C MET A 55 -0.60 11.18 -8.54
N PRO A 56 0.75 11.16 -8.45
CA PRO A 56 1.43 11.08 -7.16
C PRO A 56 1.00 12.13 -6.13
N LYS A 57 0.65 13.35 -6.57
CA LYS A 57 0.12 14.42 -5.71
C LYS A 57 -1.22 14.06 -5.04
N ASP A 58 -2.04 13.23 -5.68
CA ASP A 58 -3.34 12.80 -5.14
C ASP A 58 -3.12 11.79 -4.00
N ILE A 59 -2.13 10.90 -4.16
CA ILE A 59 -1.72 9.95 -3.12
C ILE A 59 -1.14 10.70 -1.93
N GLN A 60 -0.25 11.67 -2.19
CA GLN A 60 0.35 12.50 -1.14
C GLN A 60 -0.72 13.28 -0.36
N LEU A 61 -1.72 13.82 -1.05
CA LEU A 61 -2.85 14.51 -0.43
C LEU A 61 -3.71 13.55 0.39
N ALA A 62 -4.08 12.39 -0.15
CA ALA A 62 -4.88 11.38 0.54
C ALA A 62 -4.21 10.93 1.85
N ARG A 63 -2.91 10.60 1.82
CA ARG A 63 -2.13 10.24 3.01
C ARG A 63 -2.08 11.37 4.04
N ARG A 64 -1.93 12.61 3.58
CA ARG A 64 -1.94 13.80 4.46
C ARG A 64 -3.30 14.01 5.13
N ILE A 65 -4.41 13.79 4.41
CA ILE A 65 -5.77 13.88 4.97
C ILE A 65 -6.02 12.75 5.98
N ARG A 66 -5.52 11.54 5.72
CA ARG A 66 -5.55 10.41 6.67
C ARG A 66 -4.74 10.64 7.94
N GLY A 67 -3.89 11.68 7.98
CA GLY A 67 -3.01 11.96 9.11
C GLY A 67 -1.77 11.06 9.16
N GLU A 68 -1.47 10.32 8.09
CA GLU A 68 -0.25 9.55 7.98
C GLU A 68 0.95 10.51 7.87
N ARG A 69 1.86 10.43 8.83
CA ARG A 69 3.08 11.25 8.81
C ARG A 69 4.07 10.69 7.76
N ALA A 70 4.78 11.62 7.12
CA ALA A 70 5.95 11.31 6.29
C ALA A 70 7.14 10.92 7.18
#